data_AF-I4YP06-F1
#
_entry.id   AF-I4YP06-F1
#
_cell.length_a   1.000
_cell.length_b   1.000
_cell.length_c   1.000
_cell.angle_alpha   90.00
_cell.angle_beta   90.00
_cell.angle_gamma   90.00
#
_symmetry.space_group_name_H-M   'P 1'
#
loop_
_entity.id
_entity.type
_entity.pdbx_description
1 polymer ?
#
loop_
_entity_poly.entity_id
_entity_poly.type
_entity_poly.pdbx_seq_one_letter_code
_entity_poly.pdbx_strand_id
1 'polypeptide(L)'
;MSKLTLSLKAEYFNAIRDGSKPEEFRLVTPYWQKRLEGRDYDGIVLTLGYPSRGDQSRRLERPWRGYRRTEITHPHFGPDPVEVYAIDVSLTP
;
A
#
# COMPACT_ATOMS: atom_id res chain seq x y z
N MET A 1 15.78 11.26 2.67
CA MET A 1 15.08 9.99 2.41
C MET A 1 13.59 10.20 2.46
N SER A 2 12.87 9.82 1.42
CA SER A 2 11.42 9.95 1.33
C SER A 2 10.76 8.58 1.45
N LYS A 3 9.69 8.50 2.27
CA LYS A 3 8.93 7.26 2.47
C LYS A 3 7.49 7.45 1.99
N LEU A 4 6.97 6.48 1.27
CA LEU A 4 5.54 6.45 0.94
C LEU A 4 4.76 6.02 2.19
N THR A 5 3.88 6.85 2.73
CA THR A 5 3.03 6.46 3.87
C THR A 5 1.60 6.16 3.43
N LEU A 6 1.07 5.00 3.83
CA LEU A 6 -0.28 4.53 3.55
C LEU A 6 -1.01 4.15 4.85
N SER A 7 -2.17 4.74 5.09
CA SER A 7 -3.10 4.27 6.13
C SER A 7 -4.02 3.19 5.59
N LEU A 8 -4.16 2.11 6.36
CA LEU A 8 -4.89 0.90 5.99
C LEU A 8 -6.03 0.60 6.99
N LYS A 9 -7.04 -0.12 6.49
CA LYS A 9 -8.03 -0.81 7.33
C LYS A 9 -7.35 -1.97 8.06
N ALA A 10 -7.91 -2.37 9.21
CA ALA A 10 -7.38 -3.44 10.05
C ALA A 10 -7.17 -4.76 9.29
N GLU A 11 -8.16 -5.17 8.48
CA GLU A 11 -8.09 -6.40 7.69
C GLU A 11 -6.83 -6.45 6.80
N TYR A 12 -6.52 -5.38 6.09
CA TYR A 12 -5.38 -5.33 5.16
C TYR A 12 -4.06 -5.15 5.87
N PHE A 13 -4.03 -4.32 6.91
CA PHE A 13 -2.83 -4.14 7.72
C PHE A 13 -2.39 -5.47 8.33
N ASN A 14 -3.32 -6.22 8.94
CA ASN A 14 -3.03 -7.51 9.52
C ASN A 14 -2.64 -8.54 8.45
N ALA A 15 -3.35 -8.61 7.32
CA ALA A 15 -3.02 -9.53 6.23
C ALA A 15 -1.60 -9.28 5.66
N ILE A 16 -1.21 -8.01 5.51
CA ILE A 16 0.13 -7.63 5.04
C ILE A 16 1.18 -7.93 6.13
N ARG A 17 0.91 -7.59 7.39
CA ARG A 17 1.77 -7.91 8.55
C ARG A 17 2.10 -9.39 8.56
N ASP A 18 1.08 -10.23 8.40
CA ASP A 18 1.18 -11.69 8.50
C ASP A 18 1.67 -12.33 7.18
N GLY A 19 1.94 -11.53 6.14
CA GLY A 19 2.51 -11.99 4.86
C GLY A 19 1.50 -12.59 3.88
N SER A 20 0.24 -12.75 4.27
CA SER A 20 -0.83 -13.31 3.43
C SER A 20 -1.29 -12.38 2.30
N LYS A 21 -0.98 -11.08 2.37
CA LYS A 21 -1.26 -10.08 1.34
C LYS A 21 0.03 -9.40 0.89
N PRO A 22 0.63 -9.78 -0.25
CA PRO A 22 1.89 -9.21 -0.73
C PRO A 22 1.73 -7.89 -1.48
N GLU A 23 0.52 -7.54 -1.91
CA GLU A 23 0.25 -6.33 -2.69
C GLU A 23 -0.82 -5.46 -2.03
N GLU A 24 -0.60 -4.15 -1.96
CA GLU A 24 -1.59 -3.14 -1.58
C GLU A 24 -2.13 -2.45 -2.83
N PHE A 25 -3.44 -2.43 -3.00
CA PHE A 25 -4.08 -1.90 -4.22
C PHE A 25 -4.57 -0.48 -4.02
N ARG A 26 -4.22 0.41 -4.95
CA ARG A 26 -4.73 1.79 -4.99
C ARG A 26 -5.24 2.11 -6.37
N LEU A 27 -6.48 2.61 -6.46
CA LEU A 27 -7.08 3.04 -7.72
C LEU A 27 -6.15 3.98 -8.50
N VAL A 28 -6.08 3.80 -9.82
CA VAL A 28 -5.39 4.74 -10.70
C VAL A 28 -6.20 6.04 -10.74
N THR A 29 -5.80 6.99 -9.89
CA THR A 29 -6.39 8.33 -9.83
C THR A 29 -5.29 9.39 -9.94
N PRO A 30 -5.62 10.64 -10.32
CA PRO A 30 -4.64 11.73 -10.37
C PRO A 30 -3.90 11.97 -9.04
N TYR A 31 -4.52 11.61 -7.92
CA TYR A 31 -3.89 11.66 -6.61
C TYR A 31 -2.75 10.63 -6.47
N TRP A 32 -3.00 9.38 -6.86
CA TRP A 32 -2.00 8.31 -6.78
C TRP A 32 -0.94 8.43 -7.86
N GLN A 33 -1.29 8.87 -9.08
CA GLN A 33 -0.33 9.17 -10.15
C GLN A 33 0.78 10.09 -9.67
N LYS A 34 0.42 11.23 -9.05
CA LYS A 34 1.41 12.21 -8.52
C LYS A 34 2.34 11.64 -7.45
N ARG A 35 1.91 10.59 -6.73
CA ARG A 35 2.65 9.95 -5.65
C ARG A 35 3.43 8.72 -6.10
N LEU A 36 3.16 8.16 -7.27
CA LEU A 36 3.74 6.88 -7.68
C LEU A 36 4.54 7.03 -8.98
N GLU A 37 3.98 7.69 -9.98
CA GLU A 37 4.62 7.80 -11.30
C GLU A 37 5.82 8.73 -11.25
N GLY A 38 6.98 8.23 -11.71
CA GLY A 38 8.25 8.95 -11.67
C GLY A 38 8.78 9.18 -10.25
N ARG A 39 8.26 8.46 -9.24
CA ARG A 39 8.72 8.55 -7.85
C ARG A 39 9.50 7.30 -7.46
N ASP A 40 10.61 7.53 -6.80
CA ASP A 40 11.38 6.52 -6.10
C ASP A 40 11.44 6.88 -4.61
N TYR A 41 11.22 5.89 -3.77
CA TYR A 41 11.17 6.05 -2.32
C TYR A 41 12.22 5.15 -1.69
N ASP A 42 12.76 5.55 -0.55
CA ASP A 42 13.68 4.69 0.21
C ASP A 42 12.92 3.57 0.95
N GLY A 43 11.62 3.75 1.16
CA GLY A 43 10.78 2.82 1.90
C GLY A 43 9.30 3.13 1.84
N ILE A 44 8.50 2.19 2.32
CA ILE A 44 7.05 2.33 2.51
C ILE A 44 6.68 2.11 3.97
N VAL A 45 5.80 2.96 4.49
CA VAL A 45 5.26 2.88 5.84
C VAL A 45 3.76 2.63 5.75
N LEU A 46 3.33 1.49 6.26
CA LEU A 46 1.92 1.13 6.36
C LEU A 46 1.46 1.36 7.80
N THR A 47 0.29 1.96 7.99
CA THR A 47 -0.25 2.24 9.33
C THR A 47 -1.64 1.66 9.51
N LEU A 48 -1.93 1.19 10.72
CA LEU A 48 -3.29 0.81 11.12
C LEU A 48 -4.06 2.06 11.55
N GLY A 49 -4.83 2.62 10.60
CA GLY A 49 -5.50 3.91 10.76
C GLY A 49 -4.52 5.07 10.91
N TYR A 50 -4.71 5.89 11.95
CA TYR A 50 -3.89 7.08 12.24
C TYR A 50 -3.24 6.94 13.63
N PRO A 51 -2.19 6.13 13.77
CA PRO A 51 -1.51 5.96 15.05
C PRO A 51 -0.80 7.25 15.48
N SER A 52 -0.73 7.45 16.79
CA SER A 52 0.13 8.49 17.36
C SER A 52 1.59 8.22 17.00
N ARG A 53 2.48 9.20 17.19
CA ARG A 53 3.91 9.05 16.83
C ARG A 53 4.61 7.93 17.61
N GLY A 54 4.21 7.68 18.85
CA GLY A 54 4.83 6.66 19.72
C GLY A 54 4.29 5.24 19.53
N ASP A 55 3.20 5.07 18.79
CA ASP A 55 2.55 3.77 18.63
C ASP A 55 3.15 2.98 17.45
N GLN A 56 4.26 2.29 17.75
CA GLN A 56 4.97 1.48 16.78
C GLN A 56 4.26 0.15 16.46
N SER A 57 3.38 -0.32 17.35
CA SER A 57 2.64 -1.57 17.15
C SER A 57 1.71 -1.53 15.92
N ARG A 58 1.30 -0.31 15.54
CA ARG A 58 0.40 -0.02 14.42
C ARG A 58 1.12 0.53 13.19
N ARG A 59 2.43 0.28 13.07
CA ARG A 59 3.27 0.72 11.96
C ARG A 59 4.08 -0.46 11.41
N LEU A 60 4.10 -0.60 10.10
CA LEU A 60 4.99 -1.51 9.39
C LEU A 60 5.85 -0.68 8.44
N GLU A 61 7.15 -0.92 8.46
CA GLU A 61 8.08 -0.30 7.52
C GLU A 61 8.73 -1.39 6.68
N ARG A 62 8.77 -1.18 5.36
CA ARG A 62 9.36 -2.10 4.38
C ARG A 62 10.19 -1.32 3.36
N PRO A 63 11.18 -1.94 2.71
CA PRO A 63 11.83 -1.33 1.54
C PRO A 63 10.79 -1.06 0.46
N TRP A 64 10.95 0.04 -0.27
CA TRP A 64 10.15 0.31 -1.45
C TRP A 64 10.59 -0.65 -2.57
N ARG A 65 9.65 -1.43 -3.10
CA ARG A 65 9.89 -2.36 -4.21
C ARG A 65 9.17 -1.97 -5.49
N GLY A 66 8.56 -0.78 -5.49
CA GLY A 66 7.79 -0.29 -6.63
C GLY A 66 6.35 -0.80 -6.65
N TYR A 67 5.75 -0.72 -7.83
CA TYR A 67 4.39 -1.13 -8.10
C TYR A 67 4.28 -1.60 -9.55
N ARG A 68 3.22 -2.34 -9.84
CA ARG A 68 2.75 -2.59 -11.22
C ARG A 68 1.33 -2.05 -11.40
N ARG A 69 0.94 -1.75 -12.64
CA ARG A 69 -0.46 -1.46 -12.99
C ARG A 69 -1.14 -2.74 -13.41
N THR A 70 -2.38 -2.92 -12.97
CA THR A 70 -3.20 -4.08 -13.30
C THR A 70 -4.67 -3.75 -13.17
N GLU A 71 -5.51 -4.49 -13.88
CA GLU A 71 -6.95 -4.45 -13.68
C GLU A 71 -7.38 -5.53 -12.70
N ILE A 72 -8.27 -5.20 -11.76
CA ILE A 72 -8.86 -6.16 -10.81
C ILE A 72 -10.35 -5.87 -10.61
N THR A 73 -11.11 -6.90 -10.22
CA THR A 73 -12.43 -6.74 -9.62
C THR A 73 -12.30 -6.93 -8.12
N HIS A 74 -12.72 -5.95 -7.31
CA HIS A 74 -12.50 -5.98 -5.87
C HIS A 74 -13.70 -5.38 -5.10
N PRO A 75 -14.22 -6.05 -4.03
CA PRO A 75 -15.42 -5.60 -3.32
C PRO A 75 -15.39 -4.14 -2.84
N HIS A 76 -14.23 -3.62 -2.40
CA HIS A 76 -14.10 -2.20 -2.00
C HIS A 76 -14.11 -1.19 -3.15
N PHE A 77 -13.90 -1.62 -4.38
CA PHE A 77 -13.90 -0.74 -5.56
C PHE A 77 -15.19 -0.84 -6.37
N GLY A 78 -16.00 -1.86 -6.12
CA GLY A 78 -17.27 -2.10 -6.80
C GLY A 78 -17.25 -3.41 -7.59
N PRO A 79 -18.35 -3.71 -8.31
CA PRO A 79 -18.49 -4.94 -9.08
C PRO A 79 -17.74 -4.90 -10.42
N ASP A 80 -17.43 -3.72 -10.92
CA ASP A 80 -16.77 -3.54 -12.21
C ASP A 80 -15.24 -3.69 -12.10
N PRO A 81 -14.57 -4.20 -13.14
CA PRO A 81 -13.11 -4.16 -13.23
C PRO A 81 -12.59 -2.72 -13.15
N VAL A 82 -11.54 -2.50 -12.36
CA VAL A 82 -10.90 -1.20 -12.19
C VAL A 82 -9.39 -1.32 -12.32
N GLU A 83 -8.76 -0.28 -12.88
CA GLU A 83 -7.32 -0.20 -12.93
C GLU A 83 -6.74 0.27 -11.59
N VAL A 84 -5.74 -0.45 -11.10
CA VAL A 84 -5.07 -0.18 -9.82
C VAL A 84 -3.55 -0.20 -9.98
N TYR A 85 -2.90 0.53 -9.09
CA TYR A 85 -1.52 0.28 -8.69
C TYR A 85 -1.49 -0.86 -7.68
N ALA A 86 -0.87 -1.97 -8.04
CA ALA A 86 -0.50 -3.05 -7.13
C ALA A 86 0.89 -2.74 -6.57
N ILE A 87 0.92 -2.15 -5.37
CA ILE A 87 2.14 -1.74 -4.67
C ILE A 87 2.70 -2.95 -3.94
N ASP A 88 3.95 -3.28 -4.20
CA ASP A 88 4.62 -4.39 -3.54
C ASP A 88 4.88 -4.03 -2.07
N VAL A 89 4.25 -4.82 -1.20
CA VAL A 89 4.37 -4.75 0.25
C VAL A 89 4.73 -6.12 0.81
N SER A 90 5.33 -7.04 0.05
CA SER A 90 5.68 -8.38 0.49
C SER A 90 6.73 -8.39 1.63
N LEU A 91 6.80 -9.47 2.42
CA LEU A 91 7.81 -9.59 3.48
C LEU A 91 9.21 -9.83 2.89
N THR A 92 9.28 -10.73 1.92
CA THR A 92 10.51 -11.13 1.23
C THR A 92 10.59 -10.49 -0.15
N PRO A 93 11.81 -10.17 -0.64
CA PRO A 93 12.02 -9.77 -2.03
C PRO A 93 11.57 -10.84 -3.03
#